data_AF-A0A7C2GYE7-F1
#
_entry.id   AF-A0A7C2GYE7-F1
#
_cell.length_a   1.000
_cell.length_b   1.000
_cell.length_c   1.000
_cell.angle_alpha   90.00
_cell.angle_beta   90.00
_cell.angle_gamma   90.00
#
_symmetry.space_group_name_H-M   'P 1'
#
loop_
_entity.id
_entity.type
_entity.pdbx_description
1 polymer ?
#
loop_
_entity_poly.entity_id
_entity_poly.type
_entity_poly.pdbx_seq_one_letter_code
_entity_poly.pdbx_strand_id
1 'polypeptide(L)'
;MADGFPTLTETALGAFLHDTGKFWQRAHGAQRNADPEVQQVAEYALPKTADGRPSHVHALWTWQFFHWLEKENLSLPGVNRDRVRNLAGYHHRPGGGPAEEAGAQWLIAEADQLAAGMDRAARQDDDMEQTGAWDQFIRTPMISPFSSVFLGKELGEVPKMFLPLDRLAPEAELDPVESLDTSAWQDRYRNLLARFQQEFRALSRLRSAWLFQSSLKSLCERYWHAVPSSTKDQPDVSLYDHSRAVAAIASALYQWHAANGGITKESLEAAREENRFVWLLGDLSGIQSALFRLQHQQVRGVARILRARSFLMSLITESAALDLLWRLGLTPFSLVQNAGGRFLILAGNVPQTRQALEASELGALLLFDTSNIRYVTGTQIGYWAFNKGERYALLTRTGRPRIFDFGSAAKAHRLQLPHMYDKGNSVGGNTGLQGAIHPRVGLQARAAQEIRSIMAEEGVGDMPLGVDVAETSIFLALAEAGIRVRDGQQVMADAREIKSQDEIMLLTQACAMVDGVYQDIFEALKPGVRESDIVALAHARLFEMGSEFVEAINSIAGERCSPHPHVFSDRLIRPGDQAYFDIIHVFNGYRT
;
A
#
# COMPACT_ATOMS: atom_id res chain seq x y z
N MET A 1 -2.52 -17.59 -5.27
CA MET A 1 -3.17 -18.26 -4.11
C MET A 1 -4.01 -19.41 -4.61
N ALA A 2 -4.03 -20.52 -3.87
CA ALA A 2 -4.73 -21.76 -4.24
C ALA A 2 -6.25 -21.54 -4.37
N ASP A 3 -6.89 -22.26 -5.30
CA ASP A 3 -8.34 -22.33 -5.45
C ASP A 3 -8.99 -22.65 -4.09
N GLY A 4 -9.70 -21.68 -3.50
CA GLY A 4 -10.45 -21.88 -2.25
C GLY A 4 -10.44 -20.71 -1.26
N PHE A 5 -9.37 -19.92 -1.19
CA PHE A 5 -9.28 -18.81 -0.22
C PHE A 5 -9.88 -17.49 -0.76
N PRO A 6 -10.39 -16.59 0.12
CA PRO A 6 -10.81 -15.25 -0.27
C PRO A 6 -9.70 -14.43 -0.89
N THR A 7 -10.01 -13.75 -2.00
CA THR A 7 -9.12 -12.77 -2.64
C THR A 7 -9.13 -11.43 -1.89
N LEU A 8 -8.16 -10.56 -2.15
CA LEU A 8 -8.16 -9.18 -1.66
C LEU A 8 -9.42 -8.43 -2.13
N THR A 9 -9.83 -8.64 -3.39
CA THR A 9 -11.02 -8.02 -3.98
C THR A 9 -12.31 -8.44 -3.27
N GLU A 10 -12.44 -9.73 -2.91
CA GLU A 10 -13.57 -10.27 -2.14
C GLU A 10 -13.56 -9.78 -0.69
N THR A 11 -12.38 -9.76 -0.05
CA THR A 11 -12.20 -9.30 1.33
C THR A 11 -12.53 -7.82 1.47
N ALA A 12 -12.02 -6.97 0.58
CA ALA A 12 -12.30 -5.54 0.58
C ALA A 12 -13.78 -5.23 0.33
N LEU A 13 -14.43 -5.97 -0.58
CA LEU A 13 -15.86 -5.78 -0.83
C LEU A 13 -16.73 -6.28 0.34
N GLY A 14 -16.38 -7.43 0.94
CA GLY A 14 -17.03 -7.93 2.15
C GLY A 14 -16.89 -6.95 3.31
N ALA A 15 -15.68 -6.39 3.48
CA ALA A 15 -15.39 -5.33 4.44
C ALA A 15 -16.20 -4.06 4.18
N PHE A 16 -16.35 -3.63 2.93
CA PHE A 16 -17.16 -2.46 2.60
C PHE A 16 -18.66 -2.67 2.92
N LEU A 17 -19.16 -3.89 2.69
CA LEU A 17 -20.57 -4.25 2.85
C LEU A 17 -20.93 -4.81 4.24
N HIS A 18 -19.97 -4.98 5.17
CA HIS A 18 -20.17 -5.65 6.46
C HIS A 18 -21.39 -5.10 7.24
N ASP A 19 -21.55 -3.78 7.21
CA ASP A 19 -22.58 -3.04 7.93
C ASP A 19 -23.69 -2.48 7.03
N THR A 20 -23.82 -2.94 5.79
CA THR A 20 -24.94 -2.55 4.91
C THR A 20 -26.30 -2.77 5.56
N GLY A 21 -26.39 -3.74 6.49
CA GLY A 21 -27.58 -4.03 7.26
C GLY A 21 -28.06 -2.88 8.13
N LYS A 22 -27.23 -1.93 8.55
CA LYS A 22 -27.66 -0.74 9.31
C LYS A 22 -28.61 0.14 8.49
N PHE A 23 -28.38 0.27 7.19
CA PHE A 23 -29.28 1.00 6.27
C PHE A 23 -30.60 0.26 6.08
N TRP A 24 -30.54 -1.06 5.86
CA TRP A 24 -31.71 -1.92 5.68
C TRP A 24 -32.57 -2.01 6.94
N GLN A 25 -31.95 -2.19 8.11
CA GLN A 25 -32.64 -2.23 9.40
C GLN A 25 -33.39 -0.94 9.67
N ARG A 26 -32.83 0.23 9.34
CA ARG A 26 -33.52 1.51 9.55
C ARG A 26 -34.72 1.71 8.62
N ALA A 27 -34.71 1.11 7.43
CA ALA A 27 -35.87 1.10 6.54
C ALA A 27 -37.00 0.17 7.03
N HIS A 28 -36.64 -1.00 7.57
CA HIS A 28 -37.61 -2.05 7.89
C HIS A 28 -37.96 -2.17 9.39
N GLY A 29 -37.13 -1.64 10.27
CA GLY A 29 -37.33 -1.67 11.72
C GLY A 29 -36.95 -3.01 12.38
N ALA A 30 -37.93 -3.64 13.01
CA ALA A 30 -37.72 -4.81 13.86
C ALA A 30 -37.33 -6.07 13.07
N GLN A 31 -36.53 -6.96 13.67
CA GLN A 31 -36.06 -8.23 13.09
C GLN A 31 -37.18 -9.09 12.49
N ARG A 32 -38.37 -9.12 13.11
CA ARG A 32 -39.53 -9.87 12.62
C ARG A 32 -40.01 -9.46 11.22
N ASN A 33 -39.57 -8.29 10.74
CA ASN A 33 -39.89 -7.77 9.42
C ASN A 33 -38.90 -8.24 8.34
N ALA A 34 -37.82 -8.92 8.71
CA ALA A 34 -36.93 -9.57 7.75
C ALA A 34 -37.63 -10.76 7.07
N ASP A 35 -37.15 -11.16 5.91
CA ASP A 35 -37.66 -12.32 5.18
C ASP A 35 -37.62 -13.58 6.07
N PRO A 36 -38.69 -14.41 6.09
CA PRO A 36 -38.73 -15.62 6.92
C PRO A 36 -37.52 -16.56 6.73
N GLU A 37 -36.94 -16.62 5.53
CA GLU A 37 -35.73 -17.43 5.27
C GLU A 37 -34.50 -16.83 5.95
N VAL A 38 -34.43 -15.50 6.02
CA VAL A 38 -33.31 -14.78 6.64
C VAL A 38 -33.43 -14.80 8.16
N GLN A 39 -34.63 -14.81 8.74
CA GLN A 39 -34.81 -14.80 10.20
C GLN A 39 -34.06 -15.94 10.92
N GLN A 40 -33.93 -17.11 10.26
CA GLN A 40 -33.22 -18.27 10.79
C GLN A 40 -31.70 -18.05 10.90
N VAL A 41 -31.15 -17.12 10.12
CA VAL A 41 -29.72 -16.77 10.14
C VAL A 41 -29.28 -16.23 11.50
N ALA A 42 -30.19 -15.58 12.23
CA ALA A 42 -29.92 -15.06 13.57
C ALA A 42 -29.48 -16.15 14.57
N GLU A 43 -29.87 -17.41 14.36
CA GLU A 43 -29.53 -18.49 15.28
C GLU A 43 -28.07 -18.94 15.18
N TYR A 44 -27.46 -18.84 13.98
CA TYR A 44 -26.12 -19.37 13.73
C TYR A 44 -25.09 -18.33 13.32
N ALA A 45 -25.48 -17.20 12.73
CA ALA A 45 -24.53 -16.19 12.26
C ALA A 45 -24.30 -15.04 13.26
N LEU A 46 -25.29 -14.74 14.11
CA LEU A 46 -25.19 -13.66 15.08
C LEU A 46 -24.61 -14.17 16.42
N PRO A 47 -23.84 -13.34 17.14
CA PRO A 47 -23.55 -13.59 18.55
C PRO A 47 -24.82 -13.55 19.39
N LYS A 48 -24.81 -14.20 20.55
CA LYS A 48 -25.93 -14.21 21.51
C LYS A 48 -25.53 -13.45 22.78
N THR A 49 -26.46 -12.69 23.37
CA THR A 49 -26.29 -12.07 24.69
C THR A 49 -26.29 -13.13 25.79
N ALA A 50 -25.99 -12.75 27.04
CA ALA A 50 -26.06 -13.64 28.20
C ALA A 50 -27.42 -14.33 28.36
N ASP A 51 -28.51 -13.66 27.96
CA ASP A 51 -29.88 -14.18 27.99
C ASP A 51 -30.24 -15.06 26.78
N GLY A 52 -29.28 -15.34 25.89
CA GLY A 52 -29.48 -16.16 24.69
C GLY A 52 -30.17 -15.44 23.51
N ARG A 53 -30.45 -14.14 23.63
CA ARG A 53 -31.03 -13.33 22.54
C ARG A 53 -29.97 -12.97 21.50
N PRO A 54 -30.27 -12.95 20.18
CA PRO A 54 -29.32 -12.48 19.18
C PRO A 54 -28.91 -11.03 19.42
N SER A 55 -27.60 -10.74 19.41
CA SER A 55 -27.05 -9.38 19.42
C SER A 55 -26.60 -8.97 18.01
N HIS A 56 -26.26 -7.68 17.82
CA HIS A 56 -25.80 -7.16 16.52
C HIS A 56 -26.81 -7.44 15.39
N VAL A 57 -28.09 -7.15 15.65
CA VAL A 57 -29.22 -7.44 14.74
C VAL A 57 -29.03 -6.84 13.35
N HIS A 58 -28.26 -5.76 13.20
CA HIS A 58 -27.93 -5.21 11.89
C HIS A 58 -27.19 -6.21 11.00
N ALA A 59 -26.41 -7.15 11.54
CA ALA A 59 -25.78 -8.21 10.77
C ALA A 59 -26.81 -9.10 10.05
N LEU A 60 -27.96 -9.38 10.68
CA LEU A 60 -29.08 -10.08 10.04
C LEU A 60 -29.58 -9.34 8.80
N TRP A 61 -29.63 -8.02 8.87
CA TRP A 61 -30.03 -7.18 7.75
C TRP A 61 -28.95 -7.08 6.66
N THR A 62 -27.68 -7.32 6.99
CA THR A 62 -26.63 -7.57 6.00
C THR A 62 -26.94 -8.86 5.23
N TRP A 63 -27.36 -9.94 5.90
CA TRP A 63 -27.84 -11.15 5.22
C TRP A 63 -29.09 -10.90 4.37
N GLN A 64 -30.02 -10.08 4.84
CA GLN A 64 -31.20 -9.67 4.06
C GLN A 64 -30.83 -8.98 2.74
N PHE A 65 -29.80 -8.14 2.74
CA PHE A 65 -29.28 -7.51 1.52
C PHE A 65 -28.79 -8.57 0.52
N PHE A 66 -27.98 -9.55 0.95
CA PHE A 66 -27.51 -10.61 0.05
C PHE A 66 -28.63 -11.56 -0.39
N HIS A 67 -29.62 -11.82 0.46
CA HIS A 67 -30.81 -12.57 0.10
C HIS A 67 -31.64 -11.85 -0.98
N TRP A 68 -31.75 -10.52 -0.91
CA TRP A 68 -32.36 -9.73 -1.97
C TRP A 68 -31.58 -9.84 -3.30
N LEU A 69 -30.25 -9.79 -3.26
CA LEU A 69 -29.42 -10.02 -4.45
C LEU A 69 -29.68 -11.40 -5.06
N GLU A 70 -29.82 -12.43 -4.22
CA GLU A 70 -30.13 -13.79 -4.66
C GLU A 70 -31.51 -13.89 -5.30
N LYS A 71 -32.56 -13.37 -4.64
CA LYS A 71 -33.93 -13.38 -5.17
C LYS A 71 -34.08 -12.65 -6.51
N GLU A 72 -33.33 -11.58 -6.71
CA GLU A 72 -33.33 -10.82 -7.97
C GLU A 72 -32.28 -11.29 -8.99
N ASN A 73 -31.54 -12.36 -8.67
CA ASN A 73 -30.44 -12.88 -9.50
C ASN A 73 -29.42 -11.79 -9.89
N LEU A 74 -29.09 -10.92 -8.94
CA LEU A 74 -28.10 -9.87 -9.08
C LEU A 74 -26.71 -10.42 -8.78
N SER A 75 -25.77 -10.13 -9.67
CA SER A 75 -24.37 -10.50 -9.52
C SER A 75 -23.57 -9.42 -8.80
N LEU A 76 -22.45 -9.84 -8.23
CA LEU A 76 -21.33 -8.99 -7.82
C LEU A 76 -20.18 -9.25 -8.81
N PRO A 77 -20.00 -8.39 -9.83
CA PRO A 77 -19.04 -8.64 -10.90
C PRO A 77 -17.62 -8.94 -10.41
N GLY A 78 -17.06 -10.05 -10.91
CA GLY A 78 -15.67 -10.48 -10.67
C GLY A 78 -15.36 -11.02 -9.28
N VAL A 79 -16.38 -11.36 -8.49
CA VAL A 79 -16.23 -11.97 -7.15
C VAL A 79 -17.29 -13.05 -6.92
N ASN A 80 -17.04 -13.96 -5.97
CA ASN A 80 -18.06 -14.90 -5.51
C ASN A 80 -19.03 -14.22 -4.52
N ARG A 81 -20.32 -14.14 -4.87
CA ARG A 81 -21.36 -13.49 -4.04
C ARG A 81 -21.49 -14.14 -2.66
N ASP A 82 -21.50 -15.47 -2.58
CA ASP A 82 -21.73 -16.19 -1.33
C ASP A 82 -20.53 -16.02 -0.38
N ARG A 83 -19.33 -15.98 -0.94
CA ARG A 83 -18.12 -15.65 -0.18
C ARG A 83 -18.16 -14.23 0.36
N VAL A 84 -18.48 -13.24 -0.47
CA VAL A 84 -18.62 -11.84 -0.03
C VAL A 84 -19.71 -11.70 1.05
N ARG A 85 -20.83 -12.41 0.90
CA ARG A 85 -21.89 -12.50 1.92
C ARG A 85 -21.37 -13.03 3.24
N ASN A 86 -20.63 -14.14 3.23
CA ASN A 86 -20.09 -14.75 4.44
C ASN A 86 -19.07 -13.81 5.12
N LEU A 87 -18.17 -13.21 4.35
CA LEU A 87 -17.18 -12.24 4.85
C LEU A 87 -17.85 -11.04 5.51
N ALA A 88 -18.88 -10.48 4.87
CA ALA A 88 -19.66 -9.37 5.42
C ALA A 88 -20.53 -9.81 6.62
N GLY A 89 -21.16 -10.98 6.55
CA GLY A 89 -22.18 -11.43 7.51
C GLY A 89 -21.63 -12.02 8.82
N TYR A 90 -20.41 -12.57 8.81
CA TYR A 90 -19.78 -13.18 9.98
C TYR A 90 -18.77 -12.28 10.71
N HIS A 91 -18.62 -11.00 10.36
CA HIS A 91 -17.61 -10.14 11.00
C HIS A 91 -17.81 -9.95 12.53
N HIS A 92 -19.03 -10.11 13.06
CA HIS A 92 -19.29 -10.14 14.52
C HIS A 92 -19.08 -11.51 15.16
N ARG A 93 -19.05 -12.58 14.36
CA ARG A 93 -18.82 -13.97 14.79
C ARG A 93 -17.82 -14.66 13.84
N PRO A 94 -16.57 -14.15 13.75
CA PRO A 94 -15.59 -14.66 12.80
C PRO A 94 -15.25 -16.12 13.09
N GLY A 95 -15.11 -16.93 12.03
CA GLY A 95 -15.00 -18.38 12.11
C GLY A 95 -16.34 -19.13 12.18
N GLY A 96 -17.49 -18.42 12.11
CA GLY A 96 -18.82 -19.02 12.07
C GLY A 96 -19.25 -19.56 10.69
N GLY A 97 -18.51 -19.21 9.63
CA GLY A 97 -18.74 -19.68 8.26
C GLY A 97 -17.75 -20.78 7.82
N PRO A 98 -17.51 -20.94 6.51
CA PRO A 98 -16.52 -21.88 5.98
C PRO A 98 -15.11 -21.64 6.56
N ALA A 99 -14.37 -22.71 6.82
CA ALA A 99 -13.09 -22.67 7.53
C ALA A 99 -12.01 -21.89 6.74
N GLU A 100 -12.01 -22.01 5.42
CA GLU A 100 -11.14 -21.32 4.49
C GLU A 100 -11.35 -19.79 4.45
N GLU A 101 -12.50 -19.30 4.94
CA GLU A 101 -12.84 -17.88 5.00
C GLU A 101 -12.58 -17.27 6.38
N ALA A 102 -12.34 -18.09 7.40
CA ALA A 102 -12.26 -17.67 8.80
C ALA A 102 -11.18 -16.59 9.03
N GLY A 103 -10.01 -16.73 8.41
CA GLY A 103 -8.94 -15.73 8.52
C GLY A 103 -9.36 -14.35 8.02
N ALA A 104 -10.01 -14.28 6.85
CA ALA A 104 -10.51 -13.03 6.29
C ALA A 104 -11.69 -12.45 7.12
N GLN A 105 -12.53 -13.29 7.73
CA GLN A 105 -13.58 -12.83 8.65
C GLN A 105 -12.97 -12.18 9.90
N TRP A 106 -11.94 -12.78 10.50
CA TRP A 106 -11.20 -12.19 11.63
C TRP A 106 -10.51 -10.89 11.24
N LEU A 107 -9.95 -10.83 10.04
CA LEU A 107 -9.31 -9.64 9.51
C LEU A 107 -10.31 -8.48 9.35
N ILE A 108 -11.51 -8.73 8.81
CA ILE A 108 -12.57 -7.72 8.70
C ILE A 108 -13.02 -7.26 10.09
N ALA A 109 -13.15 -8.19 11.05
CA ALA A 109 -13.51 -7.85 12.43
C ALA A 109 -12.47 -6.95 13.11
N GLU A 110 -11.18 -7.14 12.82
CA GLU A 110 -10.11 -6.27 13.28
C GLU A 110 -10.13 -4.91 12.56
N ALA A 111 -10.35 -4.89 11.25
CA ALA A 111 -10.48 -3.66 10.49
C ALA A 111 -11.65 -2.78 10.97
N ASP A 112 -12.79 -3.38 11.32
CA ASP A 112 -13.94 -2.72 11.93
C ASP A 112 -13.59 -2.07 13.27
N GLN A 113 -12.87 -2.80 14.13
CA GLN A 113 -12.41 -2.27 15.43
C GLN A 113 -11.46 -1.09 15.26
N LEU A 114 -10.49 -1.20 14.35
CA LEU A 114 -9.53 -0.13 14.06
C LEU A 114 -10.21 1.12 13.48
N ALA A 115 -11.21 0.94 12.60
CA ALA A 115 -11.96 2.06 12.03
C ALA A 115 -12.83 2.79 13.07
N ALA A 116 -13.40 2.05 14.03
CA ALA A 116 -14.23 2.62 15.09
C ALA A 116 -13.43 3.33 16.19
N GLY A 117 -12.09 3.23 16.21
CA GLY A 117 -11.24 3.84 17.24
C GLY A 117 -11.44 3.24 18.64
N MET A 118 -11.97 2.02 18.74
CA MET A 118 -12.26 1.36 20.02
C MET A 118 -11.12 0.41 20.41
N ASP A 119 -10.57 0.60 21.61
CA ASP A 119 -9.70 -0.40 22.24
C ASP A 119 -10.53 -1.64 22.62
N ARG A 120 -10.00 -2.86 22.42
CA ARG A 120 -10.72 -4.13 22.70
C ARG A 120 -11.28 -4.22 24.14
N ALA A 121 -10.66 -3.53 25.09
CA ALA A 121 -11.10 -3.49 26.48
C ALA A 121 -12.48 -2.82 26.65
N ALA A 122 -12.86 -1.90 25.75
CA ALA A 122 -14.13 -1.18 25.82
C ALA A 122 -15.35 -2.04 25.44
N ARG A 123 -15.15 -3.23 24.83
CA ARG A 123 -16.27 -4.14 24.50
C ARG A 123 -16.86 -4.88 25.70
N GLN A 124 -16.21 -4.89 26.87
CA GLN A 124 -16.72 -5.62 28.03
C GLN A 124 -17.83 -4.90 28.80
N ASP A 125 -18.01 -3.58 28.57
CA ASP A 125 -19.01 -2.78 29.30
C ASP A 125 -20.28 -2.46 28.49
N ASP A 126 -20.42 -3.01 27.28
CA ASP A 126 -21.45 -2.60 26.31
C ASP A 126 -22.79 -3.38 26.42
N ASP A 127 -22.92 -4.20 27.48
CA ASP A 127 -24.10 -4.99 27.86
C ASP A 127 -25.02 -4.27 28.88
N MET A 128 -25.11 -2.93 28.82
CA MET A 128 -26.19 -2.20 29.50
C MET A 128 -27.38 -1.96 28.56
N GLU A 129 -28.49 -2.66 28.84
CA GLU A 129 -29.81 -2.43 28.25
C GLU A 129 -30.18 -0.93 28.29
N GLN A 130 -30.30 -0.31 27.11
CA GLN A 130 -30.92 1.01 27.02
C GLN A 130 -32.43 0.90 27.19
N THR A 131 -32.92 1.66 28.16
CA THR A 131 -34.32 1.92 28.52
C THR A 131 -35.07 2.83 27.51
N GLY A 132 -34.69 2.78 26.23
CA GLY A 132 -35.26 3.59 25.15
C GLY A 132 -36.36 2.87 24.35
N ALA A 133 -37.18 3.63 23.61
CA ALA A 133 -38.15 3.07 22.67
C ALA A 133 -37.43 2.24 21.58
N TRP A 134 -38.02 1.13 21.13
CA TRP A 134 -37.37 0.16 20.23
C TRP A 134 -36.86 0.76 18.91
N ASP A 135 -37.37 1.93 18.50
CA ASP A 135 -37.12 2.60 17.23
C ASP A 135 -36.15 3.79 17.34
N GLN A 136 -35.57 4.05 18.51
CA GLN A 136 -34.71 5.23 18.74
C GLN A 136 -33.54 5.31 17.76
N PHE A 137 -32.87 4.19 17.45
CA PHE A 137 -31.76 4.12 16.49
C PHE A 137 -32.14 4.51 15.04
N ILE A 138 -33.44 4.44 14.69
CA ILE A 138 -33.97 4.88 13.40
C ILE A 138 -34.07 6.41 13.37
N ARG A 139 -34.36 7.02 14.51
CA ARG A 139 -34.60 8.46 14.67
C ARG A 139 -33.35 9.26 15.03
N THR A 140 -32.24 8.60 15.34
CA THR A 140 -30.96 9.25 15.68
C THR A 140 -30.35 9.90 14.44
N PRO A 141 -30.21 11.25 14.41
CA PRO A 141 -29.56 11.94 13.31
C PRO A 141 -28.05 11.88 13.36
N MET A 142 -27.45 12.00 12.17
CA MET A 142 -26.01 12.19 12.07
C MET A 142 -25.65 13.61 12.51
N ILE A 143 -24.68 13.72 13.41
CA ILE A 143 -24.13 15.01 13.85
C ILE A 143 -23.10 15.47 12.82
N SER A 144 -23.08 16.76 12.55
CA SER A 144 -22.02 17.36 11.73
C SER A 144 -20.67 17.14 12.41
N PRO A 145 -19.65 16.60 11.72
CA PRO A 145 -18.30 16.46 12.28
C PRO A 145 -17.72 17.80 12.80
N PHE A 146 -18.17 18.93 12.23
CA PHE A 146 -17.74 20.26 12.67
C PHE A 146 -18.29 20.66 14.04
N SER A 147 -19.36 20.03 14.54
CA SER A 147 -19.88 20.28 15.88
C SER A 147 -18.97 19.78 16.99
N SER A 148 -18.03 18.89 16.67
CA SER A 148 -17.01 18.39 17.60
C SER A 148 -15.75 19.26 17.62
N VAL A 149 -15.68 20.32 16.78
CA VAL A 149 -14.49 21.17 16.65
C VAL A 149 -14.47 22.24 17.73
N PHE A 150 -13.37 22.29 18.49
CA PHE A 150 -13.11 23.35 19.45
C PHE A 150 -12.28 24.46 18.81
N LEU A 151 -12.81 25.69 18.74
CA LEU A 151 -12.17 26.84 18.08
C LEU A 151 -11.30 27.69 19.03
N GLY A 152 -11.06 27.20 20.25
CA GLY A 152 -10.28 27.92 21.26
C GLY A 152 -11.15 28.64 22.29
N LYS A 153 -10.52 29.09 23.38
CA LYS A 153 -11.22 29.68 24.54
C LYS A 153 -12.01 30.95 24.24
N GLU A 154 -11.61 31.70 23.22
CA GLU A 154 -12.25 32.99 22.85
C GLU A 154 -13.43 32.82 21.90
N LEU A 155 -13.38 31.83 21.01
CA LEU A 155 -14.42 31.56 19.99
C LEU A 155 -15.46 30.54 20.45
N GLY A 156 -15.15 29.76 21.49
CA GLY A 156 -16.08 28.82 22.11
C GLY A 156 -16.28 27.52 21.34
N GLU A 157 -17.34 26.79 21.71
CA GLU A 157 -17.76 25.55 21.07
C GLU A 157 -18.64 25.83 19.85
N VAL A 158 -18.52 24.99 18.82
CA VAL A 158 -19.40 25.04 17.66
C VAL A 158 -20.78 24.48 18.05
N PRO A 159 -21.90 25.13 17.69
CA PRO A 159 -23.22 24.59 17.93
C PRO A 159 -23.37 23.16 17.41
N LYS A 160 -24.18 22.36 18.10
CA LYS A 160 -24.51 21.02 17.65
C LYS A 160 -25.45 21.10 16.44
N MET A 161 -24.95 20.70 15.29
CA MET A 161 -25.64 20.71 14.01
C MET A 161 -25.85 19.27 13.54
N PHE A 162 -26.92 19.05 12.80
CA PHE A 162 -27.34 17.74 12.33
C PHE A 162 -27.44 17.73 10.80
N LEU A 163 -27.03 16.62 10.20
CA LEU A 163 -27.11 16.42 8.76
C LEU A 163 -28.52 15.93 8.35
N PRO A 164 -29.19 16.59 7.39
CA PRO A 164 -30.44 16.08 6.83
C PRO A 164 -30.27 14.70 6.17
N LEU A 165 -31.23 13.80 6.39
CA LEU A 165 -31.27 12.49 5.73
C LEU A 165 -31.95 12.59 4.36
N ASP A 166 -31.14 12.68 3.30
CA ASP A 166 -31.58 12.57 1.91
C ASP A 166 -30.47 11.95 1.02
N ARG A 167 -30.71 11.84 -0.28
CA ARG A 167 -29.71 11.44 -1.28
C ARG A 167 -28.75 12.60 -1.54
N LEU A 168 -27.44 12.33 -1.55
CA LEU A 168 -26.42 13.28 -2.01
C LEU A 168 -26.58 13.53 -3.52
N ALA A 169 -26.96 14.75 -3.87
CA ALA A 169 -27.08 15.23 -5.25
C ALA A 169 -26.86 16.74 -5.29
N PRO A 170 -26.42 17.33 -6.41
CA PRO A 170 -26.20 18.78 -6.52
C PRO A 170 -27.42 19.64 -6.17
N GLU A 171 -28.63 19.12 -6.39
CA GLU A 171 -29.90 19.78 -6.10
C GLU A 171 -30.41 19.60 -4.66
N ALA A 172 -29.73 18.79 -3.83
CA ALA A 172 -30.18 18.47 -2.49
C ALA A 172 -29.80 19.56 -1.47
N GLU A 173 -30.75 19.96 -0.61
CA GLU A 173 -30.52 20.85 0.52
C GLU A 173 -30.00 20.05 1.71
N LEU A 174 -28.68 19.96 1.84
CA LEU A 174 -27.98 19.10 2.81
C LEU A 174 -27.13 19.87 3.82
N ASP A 175 -27.30 21.19 3.89
CA ASP A 175 -26.59 22.02 4.85
C ASP A 175 -26.94 21.56 6.29
N PRO A 176 -25.97 21.47 7.20
CA PRO A 176 -26.25 21.12 8.59
C PRO A 176 -27.21 22.12 9.24
N VAL A 177 -28.15 21.62 10.05
CA VAL A 177 -29.17 22.43 10.75
C VAL A 177 -29.18 22.17 12.26
N GLU A 178 -29.63 23.14 13.06
CA GLU A 178 -29.67 23.02 14.53
C GLU A 178 -30.71 22.00 15.04
N SER A 179 -31.75 21.73 14.25
CA SER A 179 -32.81 20.79 14.61
C SER A 179 -33.41 20.09 13.39
N LEU A 180 -33.82 18.84 13.56
CA LEU A 180 -34.47 18.02 12.54
C LEU A 180 -35.70 17.35 13.12
N ASP A 181 -36.80 17.33 12.36
CA ASP A 181 -37.93 16.44 12.65
C ASP A 181 -37.60 15.03 12.14
N THR A 182 -37.44 14.10 13.07
CA THR A 182 -37.08 12.71 12.79
C THR A 182 -38.25 11.73 12.81
N SER A 183 -39.47 12.22 13.00
CA SER A 183 -40.68 11.39 13.13
C SER A 183 -40.96 10.50 11.91
N ALA A 184 -40.70 11.01 10.70
CA ALA A 184 -40.92 10.30 9.44
C ALA A 184 -39.68 9.59 8.88
N TRP A 185 -38.62 9.43 9.67
CA TRP A 185 -37.34 8.91 9.15
C TRP A 185 -37.42 7.48 8.64
N GLN A 186 -38.26 6.63 9.23
CA GLN A 186 -38.43 5.26 8.73
C GLN A 186 -39.00 5.25 7.29
N ASP A 187 -39.98 6.10 6.98
CA ASP A 187 -40.50 6.26 5.62
C ASP A 187 -39.42 6.83 4.68
N ARG A 188 -38.61 7.79 5.15
CA ARG A 188 -37.47 8.33 4.38
C ARG A 188 -36.45 7.24 4.05
N TYR A 189 -36.05 6.42 5.03
CA TYR A 189 -35.16 5.28 4.80
C TYR A 189 -35.75 4.28 3.80
N ARG A 190 -37.05 3.98 3.86
CA ARG A 190 -37.72 3.10 2.85
C ARG A 190 -37.64 3.68 1.44
N ASN A 191 -37.87 4.98 1.29
CA ASN A 191 -37.78 5.66 -0.01
C ASN A 191 -36.35 5.67 -0.55
N LEU A 192 -35.36 5.94 0.31
CA LEU A 192 -33.95 5.90 -0.06
C LEU A 192 -33.51 4.48 -0.45
N LEU A 193 -33.93 3.46 0.30
CA LEU A 193 -33.62 2.06 0.01
C LEU A 193 -34.21 1.62 -1.34
N ALA A 194 -35.45 1.99 -1.65
CA ALA A 194 -36.07 1.66 -2.93
C ALA A 194 -35.29 2.25 -4.12
N ARG A 195 -34.84 3.51 -4.00
CA ARG A 195 -34.00 4.17 -5.01
C ARG A 195 -32.60 3.55 -5.10
N PHE A 196 -31.98 3.25 -3.95
CA PHE A 196 -30.70 2.53 -3.90
C PHE A 196 -30.79 1.19 -4.64
N GLN A 197 -31.83 0.39 -4.38
CA GLN A 197 -32.06 -0.89 -5.06
C GLN A 197 -32.23 -0.71 -6.58
N GLN A 198 -32.97 0.32 -7.01
CA GLN A 198 -33.12 0.63 -8.44
C GLN A 198 -31.77 0.90 -9.11
N GLU A 199 -30.92 1.71 -8.50
CA GLU A 199 -29.62 2.06 -9.06
C GLU A 199 -28.59 0.92 -8.94
N PHE A 200 -28.62 0.15 -7.85
CA PHE A 200 -27.75 -1.01 -7.66
C PHE A 200 -27.95 -2.06 -8.76
N ARG A 201 -29.20 -2.29 -9.22
CA ARG A 201 -29.49 -3.18 -10.36
C ARG A 201 -28.72 -2.80 -11.62
N ALA A 202 -28.43 -1.52 -11.84
CA ALA A 202 -27.62 -1.08 -12.98
C ALA A 202 -26.14 -1.46 -12.78
N LEU A 203 -25.62 -1.33 -11.56
CA LEU A 203 -24.23 -1.69 -11.22
C LEU A 203 -23.97 -3.18 -11.38
N SER A 204 -24.91 -4.06 -11.02
CA SER A 204 -24.78 -5.51 -11.20
C SER A 204 -24.63 -5.94 -12.67
N ARG A 205 -24.90 -5.08 -13.64
CA ARG A 205 -24.70 -5.37 -15.08
C ARG A 205 -23.28 -5.06 -15.56
N LEU A 206 -22.44 -4.43 -14.74
CA LEU A 206 -21.06 -4.16 -15.08
C LEU A 206 -20.26 -5.46 -15.19
N ARG A 207 -19.23 -5.47 -16.04
CA ARG A 207 -18.39 -6.68 -16.25
C ARG A 207 -17.08 -6.67 -15.46
N SER A 208 -16.61 -5.49 -15.07
CA SER A 208 -15.35 -5.32 -14.37
C SER A 208 -15.58 -5.19 -12.87
N ALA A 209 -14.86 -5.96 -12.06
CA ALA A 209 -14.85 -5.83 -10.61
C ALA A 209 -14.46 -4.42 -10.17
N TRP A 210 -13.44 -3.85 -10.83
CA TRP A 210 -12.97 -2.50 -10.56
C TRP A 210 -14.08 -1.47 -10.78
N LEU A 211 -14.69 -1.47 -11.97
CA LEU A 211 -15.77 -0.52 -12.29
C LEU A 211 -16.97 -0.70 -11.37
N PHE A 212 -17.30 -1.94 -11.01
CA PHE A 212 -18.36 -2.24 -10.05
C PHE A 212 -18.06 -1.64 -8.68
N GLN A 213 -16.88 -1.89 -8.11
CA GLN A 213 -16.50 -1.39 -6.78
C GLN A 213 -16.39 0.14 -6.75
N SER A 214 -15.79 0.77 -7.77
CA SER A 214 -15.76 2.23 -7.89
C SER A 214 -17.17 2.83 -7.98
N SER A 215 -18.06 2.22 -8.77
CA SER A 215 -19.44 2.67 -8.90
C SER A 215 -20.25 2.45 -7.61
N LEU A 216 -20.01 1.33 -6.93
CA LEU A 216 -20.64 0.99 -5.65
C LEU A 216 -20.24 1.98 -4.58
N LYS A 217 -18.96 2.37 -4.51
CA LYS A 217 -18.48 3.44 -3.62
C LYS A 217 -19.27 4.72 -3.85
N SER A 218 -19.41 5.17 -5.09
CA SER A 218 -20.21 6.37 -5.43
C SER A 218 -21.71 6.20 -5.14
N LEU A 219 -22.27 5.01 -5.33
CA LEU A 219 -23.66 4.73 -4.99
C LEU A 219 -23.88 4.82 -3.46
N CYS A 220 -23.06 4.13 -2.68
CA CYS A 220 -23.14 4.15 -1.22
C CYS A 220 -22.89 5.55 -0.65
N GLU A 221 -21.93 6.32 -1.19
CA GLU A 221 -21.72 7.72 -0.80
C GLU A 221 -23.03 8.52 -0.91
N ARG A 222 -23.77 8.35 -2.02
CA ARG A 222 -25.02 9.08 -2.21
C ARG A 222 -26.11 8.73 -1.21
N TYR A 223 -26.19 7.49 -0.77
CA TYR A 223 -27.29 7.00 0.07
C TYR A 223 -26.94 6.83 1.54
N TRP A 224 -25.64 6.76 1.89
CA TRP A 224 -25.16 6.44 3.24
C TRP A 224 -24.43 7.61 3.92
N HIS A 225 -24.18 8.74 3.24
CA HIS A 225 -23.43 9.87 3.81
C HIS A 225 -24.05 10.47 5.08
N ALA A 226 -25.38 10.46 5.22
CA ALA A 226 -26.09 10.98 6.39
C ALA A 226 -26.65 9.88 7.31
N VAL A 227 -26.22 8.63 7.08
CA VAL A 227 -26.63 7.48 7.88
C VAL A 227 -25.58 7.24 8.96
N PRO A 228 -25.88 7.36 10.26
CA PRO A 228 -24.87 7.15 11.30
C PRO A 228 -24.31 5.72 11.30
N SER A 229 -22.99 5.58 11.41
CA SER A 229 -22.34 4.27 11.57
C SER A 229 -22.64 3.67 12.94
N SER A 230 -22.56 4.45 14.03
CA SER A 230 -23.01 4.09 15.38
C SER A 230 -24.12 5.03 15.83
N THR A 231 -25.04 4.53 16.66
CA THR A 231 -26.06 5.35 17.35
C THR A 231 -25.93 5.26 18.87
N LYS A 232 -24.94 4.51 19.36
CA LYS A 232 -24.65 4.35 20.78
C LYS A 232 -23.68 5.43 21.27
N ASP A 233 -22.66 5.70 20.46
CA ASP A 233 -21.62 6.71 20.72
C ASP A 233 -21.99 8.05 20.09
N GLN A 234 -21.00 8.90 19.81
CA GLN A 234 -21.19 10.12 19.03
C GLN A 234 -21.49 9.76 17.55
N PRO A 235 -22.70 10.03 17.02
CA PRO A 235 -23.06 9.69 15.64
C PRO A 235 -22.52 10.72 14.63
N ASP A 236 -21.22 11.00 14.62
CA ASP A 236 -20.57 11.95 13.70
C ASP A 236 -19.76 11.28 12.57
N VAL A 237 -19.74 9.94 12.51
CA VAL A 237 -19.18 9.17 11.40
C VAL A 237 -20.29 8.56 10.55
N SER A 238 -20.23 8.78 9.24
CA SER A 238 -21.22 8.23 8.29
C SER A 238 -20.98 6.73 8.09
N LEU A 239 -22.04 6.00 7.75
CA LEU A 239 -21.96 4.60 7.37
C LEU A 239 -21.06 4.43 6.14
N TYR A 240 -21.10 5.37 5.20
CA TYR A 240 -20.20 5.36 4.04
C TYR A 240 -18.73 5.47 4.43
N ASP A 241 -18.38 6.45 5.27
CA ASP A 241 -17.00 6.70 5.67
C ASP A 241 -16.46 5.57 6.54
N HIS A 242 -17.27 5.04 7.46
CA HIS A 242 -16.94 3.85 8.24
C HIS A 242 -16.67 2.65 7.33
N SER A 243 -17.63 2.28 6.48
CA SER A 243 -17.49 1.17 5.53
C SER A 243 -16.26 1.31 4.63
N ARG A 244 -15.98 2.53 4.16
CA ARG A 244 -14.79 2.84 3.35
C ARG A 244 -13.49 2.66 4.15
N ALA A 245 -13.43 3.16 5.38
CA ALA A 245 -12.27 3.00 6.25
C ALA A 245 -12.01 1.52 6.57
N VAL A 246 -13.05 0.77 6.93
CA VAL A 246 -12.96 -0.69 7.18
C VAL A 246 -12.44 -1.42 5.94
N ALA A 247 -12.93 -1.10 4.74
CA ALA A 247 -12.45 -1.71 3.50
C ALA A 247 -11.00 -1.36 3.16
N ALA A 248 -10.57 -0.11 3.42
CA ALA A 248 -9.18 0.32 3.23
C ALA A 248 -8.23 -0.40 4.19
N ILE A 249 -8.58 -0.44 5.49
CA ILE A 249 -7.80 -1.12 6.53
C ILE A 249 -7.75 -2.62 6.26
N ALA A 250 -8.87 -3.25 5.90
CA ALA A 250 -8.91 -4.66 5.54
C ALA A 250 -8.05 -4.96 4.30
N SER A 251 -8.04 -4.09 3.29
CA SER A 251 -7.17 -4.25 2.12
C SER A 251 -5.68 -4.22 2.51
N ALA A 252 -5.30 -3.28 3.39
CA ALA A 252 -3.92 -3.15 3.86
C ALA A 252 -3.49 -4.33 4.74
N LEU A 253 -4.33 -4.76 5.69
CA LEU A 253 -4.10 -5.96 6.49
C LEU A 253 -3.96 -7.19 5.61
N TYR A 254 -4.83 -7.34 4.61
CA TYR A 254 -4.78 -8.48 3.69
C TYR A 254 -3.45 -8.51 2.95
N GLN A 255 -3.04 -7.38 2.37
CA GLN A 255 -1.78 -7.27 1.65
C GLN A 255 -0.58 -7.61 2.55
N TRP A 256 -0.56 -7.09 3.78
CA TRP A 256 0.50 -7.37 4.74
C TRP A 256 0.56 -8.84 5.16
N HIS A 257 -0.57 -9.43 5.56
CA HIS A 257 -0.62 -10.82 6.02
C HIS A 257 -0.39 -11.82 4.89
N ALA A 258 -0.91 -11.57 3.69
CA ALA A 258 -0.62 -12.40 2.51
C ALA A 258 0.89 -12.44 2.20
N ALA A 259 1.61 -11.33 2.45
CA ALA A 259 3.06 -11.24 2.29
C ALA A 259 3.87 -11.83 3.47
N ASN A 260 3.25 -12.09 4.63
CA ASN A 260 3.90 -12.48 5.88
C ASN A 260 3.35 -13.80 6.46
N GLY A 261 3.19 -14.82 5.61
CA GLY A 261 2.88 -16.18 6.07
C GLY A 261 1.40 -16.54 6.12
N GLY A 262 0.51 -15.70 5.57
CA GLY A 262 -0.91 -16.00 5.40
C GLY A 262 -1.82 -15.29 6.40
N ILE A 263 -3.13 -15.54 6.25
CA ILE A 263 -4.19 -14.85 7.01
C ILE A 263 -4.89 -15.87 7.90
N THR A 264 -4.51 -15.92 9.18
CA THR A 264 -5.21 -16.68 10.22
C THR A 264 -5.47 -15.80 11.44
N LYS A 265 -6.28 -16.28 12.37
CA LYS A 265 -6.52 -15.58 13.63
C LYS A 265 -5.20 -15.41 14.41
N GLU A 266 -4.39 -16.45 14.45
CA GLU A 266 -3.11 -16.48 15.16
C GLU A 266 -2.10 -15.52 14.52
N SER A 267 -2.05 -15.44 13.18
CA SER A 267 -1.17 -14.50 12.50
C SER A 267 -1.57 -13.04 12.77
N LEU A 268 -2.87 -12.74 12.80
CA LEU A 268 -3.40 -11.42 13.14
C LEU A 268 -3.04 -11.03 14.59
N GLU A 269 -3.22 -11.96 15.53
CA GLU A 269 -2.89 -11.77 16.94
C GLU A 269 -1.39 -11.55 17.18
N ALA A 270 -0.54 -12.35 16.53
CA ALA A 270 0.91 -12.25 16.67
C ALA A 270 1.49 -10.94 16.10
N ALA A 271 0.84 -10.37 15.08
CA ALA A 271 1.34 -9.19 14.36
C ALA A 271 0.78 -7.86 14.86
N ARG A 272 0.03 -7.81 15.99
CA ARG A 272 -0.65 -6.58 16.41
C ARG A 272 0.26 -5.39 16.63
N GLU A 273 1.42 -5.63 17.24
CA GLU A 273 2.42 -4.61 17.55
C GLU A 273 3.34 -4.28 16.36
N GLU A 274 3.17 -4.98 15.24
CA GLU A 274 3.97 -4.74 14.04
C GLU A 274 3.45 -3.55 13.25
N ASN A 275 4.37 -2.88 12.54
CA ASN A 275 4.03 -1.81 11.60
C ASN A 275 3.44 -2.41 10.31
N ARG A 276 2.12 -2.69 10.35
CA ARG A 276 1.39 -3.37 9.25
C ARG A 276 0.88 -2.44 8.15
N PHE A 277 0.87 -1.13 8.39
CA PHE A 277 0.24 -0.14 7.53
C PHE A 277 1.25 0.86 6.99
N VAL A 278 1.02 1.34 5.77
CA VAL A 278 1.73 2.48 5.20
C VAL A 278 0.74 3.44 4.55
N TRP A 279 0.94 4.74 4.79
CA TRP A 279 0.25 5.81 4.08
C TRP A 279 1.08 6.24 2.88
N LEU A 280 0.49 6.14 1.68
CA LEU A 280 1.08 6.68 0.47
C LEU A 280 0.42 8.03 0.18
N LEU A 281 1.21 9.09 0.32
CA LEU A 281 0.78 10.46 0.07
C LEU A 281 1.38 10.96 -1.25
N GLY A 282 0.52 11.35 -2.18
CA GLY A 282 0.92 12.08 -3.37
C GLY A 282 0.54 13.54 -3.24
N ASP A 283 1.47 14.44 -3.56
CA ASP A 283 1.24 15.89 -3.61
C ASP A 283 1.80 16.48 -4.90
N LEU A 284 0.92 17.02 -5.75
CA LEU A 284 1.34 17.75 -6.94
C LEU A 284 1.75 19.17 -6.56
N SER A 285 3.04 19.35 -6.27
CA SER A 285 3.60 20.66 -5.92
C SER A 285 3.56 21.65 -7.09
N GLY A 286 3.40 22.95 -6.77
CA GLY A 286 3.48 24.04 -7.75
C GLY A 286 2.21 24.30 -8.57
N ILE A 287 1.04 23.76 -8.19
CA ILE A 287 -0.23 24.01 -8.89
C ILE A 287 -0.54 25.50 -9.04
N GLN A 288 -0.39 26.30 -7.98
CA GLN A 288 -0.66 27.74 -8.04
C GLN A 288 0.24 28.44 -9.06
N SER A 289 1.54 28.15 -9.06
CA SER A 289 2.48 28.77 -9.99
C SER A 289 2.19 28.37 -11.44
N ALA A 290 1.80 27.11 -11.67
CA ALA A 290 1.39 26.60 -12.99
C ALA A 290 0.07 27.22 -13.48
N LEU A 291 -0.90 27.46 -12.60
CA LEU A 291 -2.19 28.07 -12.94
C LEU A 291 -2.03 29.57 -13.27
N PHE A 292 -1.30 30.33 -12.44
CA PHE A 292 -1.31 31.80 -12.50
C PHE A 292 -0.20 32.44 -13.35
N ARG A 293 0.78 31.69 -13.87
CA ARG A 293 1.80 32.22 -14.82
C ARG A 293 1.21 32.96 -16.04
N LEU A 294 -0.04 32.67 -16.41
CA LEU A 294 -0.75 33.29 -17.54
C LEU A 294 -1.16 34.74 -17.33
N GLN A 295 -1.23 35.24 -16.08
CA GLN A 295 -1.60 36.64 -15.83
C GLN A 295 -0.63 37.61 -16.51
N HIS A 296 0.61 37.19 -16.76
CA HIS A 296 1.63 37.99 -17.45
C HIS A 296 1.61 37.85 -19.00
N GLN A 297 0.76 36.99 -19.58
CA GLN A 297 0.83 36.64 -21.01
C GLN A 297 -0.27 37.27 -21.90
N GLN A 298 -1.14 38.16 -21.38
CA GLN A 298 -2.19 38.89 -22.11
C GLN A 298 -3.03 38.02 -23.10
N VAL A 299 -3.25 36.75 -22.80
CA VAL A 299 -3.94 35.81 -23.70
C VAL A 299 -5.46 35.99 -23.61
N ARG A 300 -6.18 36.09 -24.75
CA ARG A 300 -7.65 36.07 -24.75
C ARG A 300 -8.17 34.70 -24.28
N GLY A 301 -9.24 34.68 -23.48
CA GLY A 301 -9.87 33.43 -23.02
C GLY A 301 -9.26 32.81 -21.74
N VAL A 302 -8.59 33.61 -20.91
CA VAL A 302 -7.94 33.20 -19.65
C VAL A 302 -8.82 32.28 -18.80
N ALA A 303 -10.10 32.59 -18.62
CA ALA A 303 -11.02 31.77 -17.81
C ALA A 303 -11.23 30.35 -18.35
N ARG A 304 -11.20 30.16 -19.67
CA ARG A 304 -11.27 28.81 -20.29
C ARG A 304 -9.96 28.05 -20.06
N ILE A 305 -8.83 28.73 -20.21
CA ILE A 305 -7.50 28.14 -20.03
C ILE A 305 -7.27 27.75 -18.57
N LEU A 306 -7.67 28.60 -17.61
CA LEU A 306 -7.59 28.29 -16.18
C LEU A 306 -8.41 27.06 -15.81
N ARG A 307 -9.65 26.94 -16.32
CA ARG A 307 -10.47 25.73 -16.11
C ARG A 307 -9.83 24.48 -16.72
N ALA A 308 -9.32 24.58 -17.94
CA ALA A 308 -8.64 23.47 -18.60
C ALA A 308 -7.39 23.01 -17.83
N ARG A 309 -6.58 23.96 -17.33
CA ARG A 309 -5.41 23.63 -16.51
C ARG A 309 -5.80 23.06 -15.15
N SER A 310 -6.80 23.61 -14.47
CA SER A 310 -7.29 23.06 -13.21
C SER A 310 -7.76 21.61 -13.40
N PHE A 311 -8.51 21.34 -14.46
CA PHE A 311 -8.93 19.99 -14.81
C PHE A 311 -7.75 19.07 -15.13
N LEU A 312 -6.77 19.54 -15.90
CA LEU A 312 -5.55 18.77 -16.19
C LEU A 312 -4.78 18.41 -14.93
N MET A 313 -4.60 19.34 -13.98
CA MET A 313 -3.93 19.05 -12.71
C MET A 313 -4.69 18.00 -11.91
N SER A 314 -6.02 18.11 -11.81
CA SER A 314 -6.85 17.09 -11.15
C SER A 314 -6.73 15.72 -11.84
N LEU A 315 -6.74 15.68 -13.18
CA LEU A 315 -6.57 14.44 -13.93
C LEU A 315 -5.20 13.79 -13.72
N ILE A 316 -4.13 14.59 -13.64
CA ILE A 316 -2.77 14.05 -13.39
C ILE A 316 -2.73 13.40 -12.00
N THR A 317 -3.21 14.09 -10.97
CA THR A 317 -3.27 13.57 -9.61
C THR A 317 -4.13 12.30 -9.53
N GLU A 318 -5.31 12.31 -10.15
CA GLU A 318 -6.21 11.16 -10.15
C GLU A 318 -5.64 9.97 -10.94
N SER A 319 -5.02 10.22 -12.10
CA SER A 319 -4.36 9.18 -12.89
C SER A 319 -3.20 8.55 -12.14
N ALA A 320 -2.38 9.35 -11.44
CA ALA A 320 -1.29 8.85 -10.61
C ALA A 320 -1.80 7.99 -9.44
N ALA A 321 -2.86 8.44 -8.76
CA ALA A 321 -3.49 7.67 -7.69
C ALA A 321 -4.03 6.32 -8.19
N LEU A 322 -4.73 6.33 -9.34
CA LEU A 322 -5.23 5.12 -9.97
C LEU A 322 -4.08 4.19 -10.36
N ASP A 323 -3.08 4.68 -11.11
CA ASP A 323 -1.93 3.88 -11.53
C ASP A 323 -1.22 3.22 -10.34
N LEU A 324 -1.04 3.95 -9.24
CA LEU A 324 -0.50 3.37 -8.00
C LEU A 324 -1.37 2.26 -7.44
N LEU A 325 -2.70 2.42 -7.34
CA LEU A 325 -3.56 1.34 -6.89
C LEU A 325 -3.42 0.08 -7.77
N TRP A 326 -3.35 0.27 -9.09
CA TRP A 326 -3.18 -0.82 -10.05
C TRP A 326 -1.84 -1.54 -9.87
N ARG A 327 -0.73 -0.79 -9.82
CA ARG A 327 0.62 -1.35 -9.62
C ARG A 327 0.76 -2.05 -8.27
N LEU A 328 0.09 -1.53 -7.25
CA LEU A 328 0.15 -2.10 -5.92
C LEU A 328 -0.81 -3.29 -5.71
N GLY A 329 -1.66 -3.60 -6.70
CA GLY A 329 -2.67 -4.64 -6.61
C GLY A 329 -3.76 -4.34 -5.57
N LEU A 330 -4.05 -3.06 -5.33
CA LEU A 330 -5.03 -2.60 -4.34
C LEU A 330 -6.42 -2.44 -4.98
N THR A 331 -7.44 -2.27 -4.13
CA THR A 331 -8.81 -1.99 -4.59
C THR A 331 -9.10 -0.48 -4.61
N PRO A 332 -10.18 -0.02 -5.28
CA PRO A 332 -10.61 1.37 -5.20
C PRO A 332 -10.90 1.86 -3.77
N PHE A 333 -11.14 0.95 -2.82
CA PHE A 333 -11.41 1.29 -1.42
C PHE A 333 -10.17 1.80 -0.68
N SER A 334 -8.96 1.44 -1.13
CA SER A 334 -7.69 1.90 -0.53
C SER A 334 -7.43 3.39 -0.74
N LEU A 335 -8.12 4.06 -1.67
CA LEU A 335 -8.05 5.51 -1.87
C LEU A 335 -8.94 6.25 -0.86
N VAL A 336 -8.32 6.77 0.19
CA VAL A 336 -9.01 7.43 1.31
C VAL A 336 -9.29 8.90 0.99
N GLN A 337 -8.41 9.58 0.28
CA GLN A 337 -8.61 10.97 -0.13
C GLN A 337 -8.04 11.22 -1.52
N ASN A 338 -8.75 12.00 -2.33
CA ASN A 338 -8.23 12.57 -3.57
C ASN A 338 -8.85 13.95 -3.76
N ALA A 339 -8.13 15.00 -3.36
CA ALA A 339 -8.62 16.37 -3.39
C ALA A 339 -7.47 17.38 -3.48
N GLY A 340 -7.69 18.47 -4.22
CA GLY A 340 -6.78 19.63 -4.22
C GLY A 340 -5.37 19.35 -4.76
N GLY A 341 -5.21 18.35 -5.64
CA GLY A 341 -3.89 17.93 -6.13
C GLY A 341 -3.15 16.96 -5.22
N ARG A 342 -3.81 16.52 -4.14
CA ARG A 342 -3.29 15.54 -3.18
C ARG A 342 -4.14 14.28 -3.18
N PHE A 343 -3.48 13.14 -3.04
CA PHE A 343 -4.15 11.88 -2.75
C PHE A 343 -3.52 11.16 -1.57
N LEU A 344 -4.32 10.34 -0.90
CA LEU A 344 -3.92 9.52 0.23
C LEU A 344 -4.44 8.10 0.04
N ILE A 345 -3.53 7.13 -0.02
CA ILE A 345 -3.81 5.71 -0.16
C ILE A 345 -3.32 4.98 1.09
N LEU A 346 -4.16 4.09 1.63
CA LEU A 346 -3.77 3.16 2.69
C LEU A 346 -3.39 1.81 2.06
N ALA A 347 -2.19 1.33 2.37
CA ALA A 347 -1.66 0.06 1.89
C ALA A 347 -1.04 -0.76 3.02
N GLY A 348 -0.81 -2.05 2.76
CA GLY A 348 -0.05 -2.91 3.65
C GLY A 348 1.43 -2.57 3.56
N ASN A 349 2.11 -2.52 4.70
CA ASN A 349 3.54 -2.26 4.75
C ASN A 349 4.35 -3.51 4.33
N VAL A 350 4.42 -3.75 3.03
CA VAL A 350 5.13 -4.89 2.45
C VAL A 350 6.45 -4.43 1.81
N PRO A 351 7.55 -5.21 1.91
CA PRO A 351 8.76 -4.91 1.17
C PRO A 351 8.47 -4.82 -0.33
N GLN A 352 8.84 -3.71 -0.96
CA GLN A 352 8.53 -3.37 -2.36
C GLN A 352 9.05 -4.44 -3.33
N THR A 353 10.19 -5.06 -3.03
CA THR A 353 10.73 -6.17 -3.83
C THR A 353 9.78 -7.36 -3.90
N ARG A 354 9.09 -7.67 -2.79
CA ARG A 354 8.10 -8.77 -2.79
C ARG A 354 6.92 -8.43 -3.67
N GLN A 355 6.48 -7.17 -3.66
CA GLN A 355 5.39 -6.70 -4.50
C GLN A 355 5.74 -6.74 -6.00
N ALA A 356 6.92 -6.25 -6.37
CA ALA A 356 7.41 -6.34 -7.75
C ALA A 356 7.58 -7.80 -8.21
N LEU A 357 8.07 -8.67 -7.32
CA LEU A 357 8.19 -10.10 -7.59
C LEU A 357 6.83 -10.77 -7.82
N GLU A 358 5.82 -10.46 -7.00
CA GLU A 358 4.45 -10.98 -7.17
C GLU A 358 3.78 -10.52 -8.46
N ALA A 359 4.09 -9.29 -8.91
CA ALA A 359 3.60 -8.74 -10.18
C ALA A 359 4.27 -9.37 -11.43
N SER A 360 5.34 -10.14 -11.24
CA SER A 360 6.08 -10.81 -12.32
C SER A 360 5.67 -12.28 -12.51
N GLU A 361 6.26 -12.97 -13.49
CA GLU A 361 6.13 -14.44 -13.66
C GLU A 361 7.12 -15.25 -12.79
N LEU A 362 8.04 -14.58 -12.09
CA LEU A 362 9.16 -15.21 -11.39
C LEU A 362 8.73 -15.75 -10.03
N GLY A 363 9.24 -16.91 -9.62
CA GLY A 363 9.05 -17.47 -8.27
C GLY A 363 10.02 -16.91 -7.22
N ALA A 364 11.19 -16.47 -7.68
CA ALA A 364 12.24 -15.94 -6.83
C ALA A 364 13.18 -15.01 -7.59
N LEU A 365 13.96 -14.22 -6.84
CA LEU A 365 15.07 -13.39 -7.30
C LEU A 365 16.36 -13.87 -6.65
N LEU A 366 17.37 -14.19 -7.46
CA LEU A 366 18.75 -14.42 -7.06
C LEU A 366 19.56 -13.18 -7.43
N LEU A 367 20.15 -12.54 -6.42
CA LEU A 367 20.76 -11.22 -6.53
C LEU A 367 22.25 -11.30 -6.26
N PHE A 368 23.06 -10.81 -7.19
CA PHE A 368 24.49 -10.59 -7.00
C PHE A 368 24.89 -9.11 -7.08
N ASP A 369 24.04 -8.25 -7.66
CA ASP A 369 24.32 -6.81 -7.67
C ASP A 369 24.27 -6.27 -6.24
N THR A 370 25.32 -5.55 -5.81
CA THR A 370 25.44 -5.11 -4.42
C THR A 370 24.40 -4.08 -4.03
N SER A 371 23.93 -3.25 -4.96
CA SER A 371 22.87 -2.29 -4.70
C SER A 371 21.53 -3.01 -4.53
N ASN A 372 21.24 -4.04 -5.34
CA ASN A 372 20.05 -4.86 -5.18
C ASN A 372 20.08 -5.70 -3.89
N ILE A 373 21.23 -6.29 -3.54
CA ILE A 373 21.40 -6.98 -2.26
C ILE A 373 21.16 -6.00 -1.12
N ARG A 374 21.82 -4.83 -1.11
CA ARG A 374 21.64 -3.80 -0.07
C ARG A 374 20.17 -3.42 0.09
N TYR A 375 19.46 -3.21 -1.02
CA TYR A 375 18.05 -2.85 -1.03
C TYR A 375 17.16 -3.95 -0.41
N VAL A 376 17.33 -5.20 -0.83
CA VAL A 376 16.49 -6.33 -0.38
C VAL A 376 16.80 -6.75 1.04
N THR A 377 18.08 -6.70 1.43
CA THR A 377 18.54 -7.30 2.68
C THR A 377 18.77 -6.30 3.80
N GLY A 378 18.91 -5.01 3.48
CA GLY A 378 19.32 -4.03 4.47
C GLY A 378 20.73 -4.30 5.02
N THR A 379 21.58 -5.05 4.32
CA THR A 379 22.96 -5.35 4.74
C THR A 379 23.98 -4.97 3.68
N GLN A 380 25.17 -4.59 4.12
CA GLN A 380 26.30 -4.36 3.22
C GLN A 380 27.63 -4.72 3.90
N ILE A 381 28.64 -5.04 3.09
CA ILE A 381 29.98 -5.42 3.56
C ILE A 381 31.08 -4.50 3.00
N GLY A 382 30.70 -3.34 2.46
CA GLY A 382 31.56 -2.43 1.73
C GLY A 382 31.63 -2.74 0.23
N TYR A 383 32.02 -1.72 -0.56
CA TYR A 383 32.02 -1.81 -2.01
C TYR A 383 33.10 -2.75 -2.57
N TRP A 384 34.11 -3.16 -1.80
CA TRP A 384 35.17 -4.07 -2.27
C TRP A 384 34.65 -5.43 -2.81
N ALA A 385 33.44 -5.83 -2.43
CA ALA A 385 32.79 -7.07 -2.86
C ALA A 385 32.04 -6.95 -4.20
N PHE A 386 31.86 -5.72 -4.73
CA PHE A 386 30.92 -5.44 -5.83
C PHE A 386 31.14 -6.26 -7.11
N ASN A 387 32.39 -6.57 -7.41
CA ASN A 387 32.74 -7.29 -8.62
C ASN A 387 33.05 -8.76 -8.37
N LYS A 388 33.02 -9.28 -7.14
CA LYS A 388 33.53 -10.63 -6.86
C LYS A 388 32.52 -11.75 -7.08
N GLY A 389 31.23 -11.42 -7.19
CA GLY A 389 30.15 -12.40 -7.37
C GLY A 389 29.98 -13.39 -6.22
N GLU A 390 30.70 -13.19 -5.10
CA GLU A 390 30.85 -14.13 -3.99
C GLU A 390 29.69 -14.10 -3.00
N ARG A 391 29.14 -12.90 -2.82
CA ARG A 391 28.02 -12.58 -1.96
C ARG A 391 26.78 -12.52 -2.82
N TYR A 392 25.74 -13.20 -2.38
CA TYR A 392 24.48 -13.23 -3.09
C TYR A 392 23.31 -13.35 -2.12
N ALA A 393 22.14 -12.97 -2.60
CA ALA A 393 20.91 -13.07 -1.84
C ALA A 393 19.83 -13.79 -2.65
N LEU A 394 18.97 -14.52 -1.95
CA LEU A 394 17.79 -15.15 -2.53
C LEU A 394 16.55 -14.59 -1.83
N LEU A 395 15.59 -14.09 -2.61
CA LEU A 395 14.26 -13.74 -2.15
C LEU A 395 13.23 -14.51 -2.96
N THR A 396 12.45 -15.37 -2.31
CA THR A 396 11.30 -16.02 -2.92
C THR A 396 10.02 -15.25 -2.61
N ARG A 397 8.91 -15.61 -3.28
CA ARG A 397 7.57 -15.04 -3.01
C ARG A 397 7.08 -15.21 -1.57
N THR A 398 7.54 -16.25 -0.87
CA THR A 398 6.99 -16.66 0.44
C THR A 398 8.03 -16.58 1.57
N GLY A 399 9.32 -16.72 1.26
CA GLY A 399 10.41 -16.77 2.24
C GLY A 399 10.95 -15.39 2.63
N ARG A 400 11.64 -15.33 3.77
CA ARG A 400 12.45 -14.17 4.18
C ARG A 400 13.66 -14.01 3.24
N PRO A 401 14.22 -12.81 3.06
CA PRO A 401 15.51 -12.66 2.39
C PRO A 401 16.55 -13.59 3.01
N ARG A 402 17.22 -14.36 2.14
CA ARG A 402 18.35 -15.20 2.52
C ARG A 402 19.64 -14.60 1.99
N ILE A 403 20.67 -14.53 2.82
CA ILE A 403 21.97 -13.99 2.45
C ILE A 403 23.04 -15.07 2.55
N PHE A 404 23.84 -15.16 1.52
CA PHE A 404 25.01 -16.00 1.40
C PHE A 404 26.22 -15.09 1.37
N ASP A 405 26.93 -15.02 2.50
CA ASP A 405 27.97 -14.02 2.76
C ASP A 405 29.27 -14.67 3.24
N PHE A 406 30.35 -13.90 3.41
CA PHE A 406 31.50 -14.42 4.17
C PHE A 406 31.06 -14.85 5.57
N GLY A 407 31.58 -15.97 6.07
CA GLY A 407 31.12 -16.53 7.35
C GLY A 407 31.16 -15.55 8.53
N SER A 408 32.15 -14.65 8.56
CA SER A 408 32.23 -13.55 9.54
C SER A 408 31.18 -12.46 9.31
N ALA A 409 30.94 -12.05 8.05
CA ALA A 409 29.91 -11.08 7.69
C ALA A 409 28.51 -11.60 7.99
N ALA A 410 28.20 -12.85 7.64
CA ALA A 410 26.93 -13.49 7.99
C ALA A 410 26.72 -13.49 9.52
N LYS A 411 27.78 -13.73 10.31
CA LYS A 411 27.69 -13.61 11.78
C LYS A 411 27.43 -12.17 12.23
N ALA A 412 28.09 -11.19 11.62
CA ALA A 412 27.88 -9.78 11.94
C ALA A 412 26.44 -9.34 11.64
N HIS A 413 25.88 -9.71 10.49
CA HIS A 413 24.51 -9.37 10.11
C HIS A 413 23.47 -9.98 11.06
N ARG A 414 23.66 -11.22 11.54
CA ARG A 414 22.81 -11.81 12.58
C ARG A 414 22.86 -11.06 13.91
N LEU A 415 24.01 -10.46 14.25
CA LEU A 415 24.16 -9.67 15.48
C LEU A 415 23.58 -8.25 15.34
N GLN A 416 23.70 -7.65 14.15
CA GLN A 416 23.24 -6.30 13.85
C GLN A 416 21.73 -6.24 13.58
N LEU A 417 21.18 -7.27 12.93
CA LEU A 417 19.79 -7.37 12.51
C LEU A 417 19.15 -8.70 12.96
N PRO A 418 19.12 -9.00 14.27
CA PRO A 418 18.65 -10.28 14.80
C PRO A 418 17.16 -10.54 14.54
N HIS A 419 16.39 -9.48 14.27
CA HIS A 419 14.97 -9.57 13.90
C HIS A 419 14.76 -10.03 12.44
N MET A 420 15.75 -9.79 11.55
CA MET A 420 15.68 -10.25 10.16
C MET A 420 16.45 -11.55 9.93
N TYR A 421 17.59 -11.73 10.61
CA TYR A 421 18.56 -12.77 10.29
C TYR A 421 18.91 -13.67 11.47
N ASP A 422 18.82 -14.98 11.21
CA ASP A 422 19.26 -16.05 12.08
C ASP A 422 20.14 -17.06 11.31
N LYS A 423 20.43 -18.22 11.91
CA LYS A 423 21.31 -19.24 11.32
C LYS A 423 20.70 -19.91 10.07
N GLY A 424 19.41 -19.77 9.81
CA GLY A 424 18.71 -20.37 8.67
C GLY A 424 18.67 -19.47 7.42
N ASN A 425 18.82 -18.15 7.56
CA ASN A 425 18.70 -17.21 6.43
C ASN A 425 19.84 -16.19 6.31
N SER A 426 20.84 -16.23 7.18
CA SER A 426 22.12 -15.55 6.95
C SER A 426 23.23 -16.56 7.17
N VAL A 427 23.83 -17.04 6.08
CA VAL A 427 24.74 -18.18 6.10
C VAL A 427 26.04 -17.86 5.36
N GLY A 428 27.05 -18.71 5.57
CA GLY A 428 28.30 -18.63 4.83
C GLY A 428 28.09 -19.10 3.39
N GLY A 429 28.46 -18.29 2.41
CA GLY A 429 28.35 -18.62 0.99
C GLY A 429 29.58 -18.20 0.19
N ASN A 430 29.83 -18.92 -0.92
CA ASN A 430 30.85 -18.59 -1.91
C ASN A 430 30.55 -19.31 -3.22
N THR A 431 30.65 -18.60 -4.34
CA THR A 431 30.36 -19.05 -5.71
C THR A 431 31.59 -19.05 -6.63
N GLY A 432 32.79 -18.79 -6.10
CA GLY A 432 34.04 -19.00 -6.82
C GLY A 432 34.91 -17.77 -7.05
N LEU A 433 34.48 -16.58 -6.60
CA LEU A 433 35.29 -15.34 -6.60
C LEU A 433 35.81 -14.95 -7.99
N GLN A 434 34.95 -14.87 -9.00
CA GLN A 434 35.34 -14.63 -10.40
C GLN A 434 36.41 -15.61 -10.92
N GLY A 435 36.27 -16.89 -10.57
CA GLY A 435 37.20 -17.93 -10.99
C GLY A 435 38.51 -18.00 -10.19
N ALA A 436 38.67 -17.22 -9.12
CA ALA A 436 39.81 -17.39 -8.22
C ALA A 436 39.81 -18.78 -7.53
N ILE A 437 38.64 -19.41 -7.40
CA ILE A 437 38.51 -20.80 -6.97
C ILE A 437 38.16 -21.69 -8.17
N HIS A 438 39.02 -22.68 -8.42
CA HIS A 438 38.88 -23.58 -9.55
C HIS A 438 37.53 -24.36 -9.52
N PRO A 439 36.80 -24.49 -10.65
CA PRO A 439 35.47 -25.13 -10.70
C PRO A 439 35.41 -26.55 -10.13
N ARG A 440 36.52 -27.30 -10.11
CA ARG A 440 36.65 -28.63 -9.49
C ARG A 440 36.19 -28.72 -8.02
N VAL A 441 36.16 -27.59 -7.31
CA VAL A 441 35.66 -27.53 -5.92
C VAL A 441 34.14 -27.69 -5.87
N GLY A 442 33.44 -27.37 -6.96
CA GLY A 442 32.00 -27.57 -7.11
C GLY A 442 31.13 -26.53 -6.39
N LEU A 443 31.65 -25.33 -6.12
CA LEU A 443 30.92 -24.29 -5.36
C LEU A 443 29.65 -23.83 -6.08
N GLN A 444 29.73 -23.58 -7.38
CA GLN A 444 28.61 -23.13 -8.21
C GLN A 444 27.51 -24.19 -8.27
N ALA A 445 27.89 -25.46 -8.48
CA ALA A 445 26.95 -26.58 -8.51
C ALA A 445 26.24 -26.77 -7.16
N ARG A 446 26.97 -26.63 -6.04
CA ARG A 446 26.38 -26.68 -4.69
C ARG A 446 25.40 -25.54 -4.46
N ALA A 447 25.78 -24.31 -4.80
CA ALA A 447 24.91 -23.14 -4.69
C ALA A 447 23.62 -23.32 -5.51
N ALA A 448 23.72 -23.79 -6.75
CA ALA A 448 22.57 -24.05 -7.61
C ALA A 448 21.61 -25.11 -7.02
N GLN A 449 22.14 -26.20 -6.44
CA GLN A 449 21.32 -27.22 -5.78
C GLN A 449 20.68 -26.70 -4.49
N GLU A 450 21.40 -25.90 -3.71
CA GLU A 450 20.86 -25.27 -2.50
C GLU A 450 19.71 -24.30 -2.83
N ILE A 451 19.89 -23.45 -3.85
CA ILE A 451 18.84 -22.55 -4.35
C ILE A 451 17.60 -23.34 -4.82
N ARG A 452 17.80 -24.45 -5.55
CA ARG A 452 16.71 -25.33 -5.97
C ARG A 452 15.95 -25.90 -4.77
N SER A 453 16.66 -26.38 -3.74
CA SER A 453 16.04 -26.93 -2.53
C SER A 453 15.18 -25.89 -1.83
N ILE A 454 15.73 -24.68 -1.64
CA ILE A 454 15.01 -23.58 -0.99
C ILE A 454 13.76 -23.21 -1.78
N MET A 455 13.85 -23.08 -3.10
CA MET A 455 12.69 -22.78 -3.95
C MET A 455 11.61 -23.87 -3.84
N ALA A 456 12.00 -25.15 -3.78
CA ALA A 456 11.05 -26.25 -3.62
C ALA A 456 10.39 -26.25 -2.24
N GLU A 457 11.16 -26.06 -1.16
CA GLU A 457 10.68 -25.95 0.21
C GLU A 457 9.71 -24.78 0.40
N GLU A 458 9.95 -23.67 -0.29
CA GLU A 458 9.15 -22.45 -0.21
C GLU A 458 7.99 -22.42 -1.24
N GLY A 459 7.76 -23.54 -1.95
CA GLY A 459 6.58 -23.75 -2.80
C GLY A 459 6.64 -23.11 -4.19
N VAL A 460 7.82 -22.64 -4.62
CA VAL A 460 8.04 -21.98 -5.92
C VAL A 460 9.00 -22.75 -6.84
N GLY A 461 9.28 -24.03 -6.54
CA GLY A 461 10.26 -24.85 -7.24
C GLY A 461 9.99 -25.05 -8.74
N ASP A 462 8.72 -25.00 -9.16
CA ASP A 462 8.34 -25.12 -10.57
C ASP A 462 8.33 -23.78 -11.30
N MET A 463 8.53 -22.66 -10.61
CA MET A 463 8.50 -21.31 -11.19
C MET A 463 9.88 -20.87 -11.69
N PRO A 464 9.96 -19.91 -12.63
CA PRO A 464 11.24 -19.36 -13.08
C PRO A 464 11.99 -18.61 -11.97
N LEU A 465 13.32 -18.65 -12.00
CA LEU A 465 14.20 -17.85 -11.14
C LEU A 465 14.69 -16.62 -11.91
N GLY A 466 14.40 -15.42 -11.41
CA GLY A 466 15.02 -14.20 -11.91
C GLY A 466 16.43 -14.06 -11.38
N VAL A 467 17.38 -13.73 -12.24
CA VAL A 467 18.75 -13.39 -11.87
C VAL A 467 19.04 -11.97 -12.35
N ASP A 468 19.58 -11.11 -11.48
CA ASP A 468 19.90 -9.73 -11.87
C ASP A 468 21.21 -9.67 -12.69
N VAL A 469 22.30 -10.14 -12.10
CA VAL A 469 23.62 -10.34 -12.69
C VAL A 469 24.21 -11.59 -12.05
N ALA A 470 25.06 -12.34 -12.76
CA ALA A 470 25.84 -13.42 -12.16
C ALA A 470 27.03 -13.78 -13.06
N GLU A 471 27.98 -14.52 -12.52
CA GLU A 471 29.01 -15.15 -13.35
C GLU A 471 28.37 -16.18 -14.30
N THR A 472 28.91 -16.31 -15.52
CA THR A 472 28.47 -17.32 -16.49
C THR A 472 28.45 -18.73 -15.89
N SER A 473 29.40 -19.06 -15.02
CA SER A 473 29.49 -20.35 -14.34
C SER A 473 28.28 -20.66 -13.45
N ILE A 474 27.66 -19.64 -12.86
CA ILE A 474 26.43 -19.77 -12.07
C ILE A 474 25.23 -20.02 -12.98
N PHE A 475 25.09 -19.29 -14.10
CA PHE A 475 24.02 -19.55 -15.07
C PHE A 475 24.05 -21.00 -15.58
N LEU A 476 25.25 -21.51 -15.90
CA LEU A 476 25.42 -22.89 -16.33
C LEU A 476 25.04 -23.89 -15.23
N ALA A 477 25.50 -23.67 -13.99
CA ALA A 477 25.17 -24.53 -12.86
C ALA A 477 23.66 -24.55 -12.54
N LEU A 478 22.98 -23.39 -12.62
CA LEU A 478 21.52 -23.28 -12.45
C LEU A 478 20.78 -24.07 -13.54
N ALA A 479 21.22 -23.96 -14.80
CA ALA A 479 20.64 -24.70 -15.91
C ALA A 479 20.84 -26.21 -15.75
N GLU A 480 22.04 -26.67 -15.36
CA GLU A 480 22.33 -28.07 -15.06
C GLU A 480 21.51 -28.60 -13.87
N ALA A 481 21.20 -27.75 -12.89
CA ALA A 481 20.30 -28.07 -11.78
C ALA A 481 18.82 -28.15 -12.20
N GLY A 482 18.48 -27.78 -13.44
CA GLY A 482 17.13 -27.80 -13.99
C GLY A 482 16.30 -26.55 -13.66
N ILE A 483 16.93 -25.45 -13.22
CA ILE A 483 16.25 -24.19 -12.91
C ILE A 483 16.03 -23.39 -14.19
N ARG A 484 14.80 -22.91 -14.40
CA ARG A 484 14.47 -22.01 -15.52
C ARG A 484 14.85 -20.58 -15.16
N VAL A 485 16.00 -20.12 -15.65
CA VAL A 485 16.50 -18.76 -15.39
C VAL A 485 15.85 -17.73 -16.33
N ARG A 486 15.49 -16.57 -15.79
CA ARG A 486 14.98 -15.39 -16.49
C ARG A 486 15.71 -14.13 -16.02
N ASP A 487 15.57 -13.05 -16.77
CA ASP A 487 16.07 -11.73 -16.35
C ASP A 487 15.26 -11.22 -15.15
N GLY A 488 15.96 -10.91 -14.05
CA GLY A 488 15.38 -10.31 -12.84
C GLY A 488 15.62 -8.80 -12.73
N GLN A 489 16.36 -8.19 -13.64
CA GLN A 489 16.83 -6.81 -13.51
C GLN A 489 15.66 -5.81 -13.51
N GLN A 490 14.69 -5.97 -14.42
CA GLN A 490 13.53 -5.07 -14.48
C GLN A 490 12.66 -5.16 -13.22
N VAL A 491 12.50 -6.36 -12.63
CA VAL A 491 11.74 -6.53 -11.39
C VAL A 491 12.40 -5.78 -10.23
N MET A 492 13.73 -5.79 -10.16
CA MET A 492 14.46 -4.97 -9.19
C MET A 492 14.38 -3.47 -9.49
N ALA A 493 14.38 -3.07 -10.75
CA ALA A 493 14.20 -1.66 -11.14
C ALA A 493 12.81 -1.14 -10.72
N ASP A 494 11.77 -1.93 -10.96
CA ASP A 494 10.40 -1.63 -10.57
C ASP A 494 10.26 -1.57 -9.04
N ALA A 495 10.86 -2.53 -8.31
CA ALA A 495 10.88 -2.51 -6.85
C ALA A 495 11.51 -1.21 -6.30
N ARG A 496 12.62 -0.80 -6.89
CA ARG A 496 13.40 0.38 -6.49
C ARG A 496 12.86 1.69 -7.05
N GLU A 497 11.74 1.68 -7.79
CA GLU A 497 11.16 2.89 -8.39
C GLU A 497 10.71 3.87 -7.29
N ILE A 498 10.10 3.35 -6.21
CA ILE A 498 9.61 4.12 -5.07
C ILE A 498 10.61 4.02 -3.91
N LYS A 499 11.02 5.17 -3.38
CA LYS A 499 12.06 5.28 -2.35
C LYS A 499 11.40 5.37 -0.98
N SER A 500 11.89 4.59 -0.03
CA SER A 500 11.55 4.73 1.39
C SER A 500 12.14 6.03 1.97
N GLN A 501 11.66 6.44 3.15
CA GLN A 501 12.21 7.61 3.83
C GLN A 501 13.69 7.45 4.17
N ASP A 502 14.12 6.24 4.51
CA ASP A 502 15.52 5.92 4.80
C ASP A 502 16.38 6.04 3.54
N GLU A 503 15.87 5.60 2.39
CA GLU A 503 16.54 5.78 1.10
C GLU A 503 16.68 7.25 0.73
N ILE A 504 15.60 8.04 0.89
CA ILE A 504 15.64 9.48 0.63
C ILE A 504 16.69 10.14 1.53
N MET A 505 16.79 9.74 2.80
CA MET A 505 17.80 10.27 3.72
C MET A 505 19.23 9.92 3.25
N LEU A 506 19.47 8.67 2.87
CA LEU A 506 20.77 8.22 2.37
C LEU A 506 21.16 8.92 1.06
N LEU A 507 20.22 9.06 0.13
CA LEU A 507 20.42 9.79 -1.13
C LEU A 507 20.65 11.28 -0.89
N THR A 508 19.89 11.90 0.02
CA THR A 508 20.08 13.31 0.39
C THR A 508 21.47 13.55 0.98
N GLN A 509 21.94 12.64 1.84
CA GLN A 509 23.29 12.71 2.38
C GLN A 509 24.36 12.56 1.31
N ALA A 510 24.20 11.61 0.38
CA ALA A 510 25.11 11.43 -0.74
C ALA A 510 25.16 12.68 -1.64
N CYS A 511 24.00 13.25 -1.99
CA CYS A 511 23.93 14.51 -2.74
C CYS A 511 24.60 15.66 -2.00
N ALA A 512 24.39 15.81 -0.69
CA ALA A 512 25.04 16.87 0.10
C ALA A 512 26.58 16.75 0.13
N MET A 513 27.11 15.51 0.08
CA MET A 513 28.56 15.29 -0.07
C MET A 513 29.05 15.79 -1.43
N VAL A 514 28.32 15.49 -2.51
CA VAL A 514 28.63 15.98 -3.85
C VAL A 514 28.50 17.50 -3.96
N ASP A 515 27.51 18.12 -3.33
CA ASP A 515 27.37 19.58 -3.27
C ASP A 515 28.59 20.23 -2.61
N GLY A 516 29.11 19.65 -1.52
CA GLY A 516 30.36 20.09 -0.89
C GLY A 516 31.55 19.98 -1.84
N VAL A 517 31.66 18.87 -2.57
CA VAL A 517 32.73 18.68 -3.56
C VAL A 517 32.61 19.67 -4.73
N TYR A 518 31.39 20.01 -5.18
CA TYR A 518 31.20 21.03 -6.20
C TYR A 518 31.72 22.40 -5.75
N GLN A 519 31.52 22.76 -4.48
CA GLN A 519 32.10 23.98 -3.91
C GLN A 519 33.63 23.92 -3.91
N ASP A 520 34.22 22.80 -3.48
CA ASP A 520 35.67 22.61 -3.46
C ASP A 520 36.28 22.67 -4.90
N ILE A 521 35.59 22.07 -5.88
CA ILE A 521 35.96 22.15 -7.29
C ILE A 521 35.92 23.60 -7.78
N PHE A 522 34.83 24.32 -7.50
CA PHE A 522 34.66 25.71 -7.92
C PHE A 522 35.81 26.61 -7.41
N GLU A 523 36.20 26.44 -6.14
CA GLU A 523 37.30 27.19 -5.53
C GLU A 523 38.68 26.81 -6.09
N ALA A 524 38.88 25.53 -6.42
CA ALA A 524 40.12 25.03 -6.99
C ALA A 524 40.27 25.38 -8.49
N LEU A 525 39.17 25.60 -9.20
CA LEU A 525 39.14 25.77 -10.65
C LEU A 525 39.81 27.09 -11.07
N LYS A 526 40.91 26.99 -11.80
CA LYS A 526 41.62 28.15 -12.36
C LYS A 526 42.43 27.76 -13.60
N PRO A 527 42.76 28.72 -14.48
CA PRO A 527 43.64 28.44 -15.59
C PRO A 527 44.96 27.78 -15.16
N GLY A 528 45.35 26.72 -15.87
CA GLY A 528 46.57 25.97 -15.61
C GLY A 528 46.41 24.77 -14.65
N VAL A 529 45.24 24.51 -14.07
CA VAL A 529 44.98 23.22 -13.41
C VAL A 529 44.64 22.16 -14.44
N ARG A 530 45.01 20.89 -14.19
CA ARG A 530 44.62 19.79 -15.08
C ARG A 530 43.26 19.23 -14.67
N GLU A 531 42.50 18.72 -15.64
CA GLU A 531 41.28 17.97 -15.38
C GLU A 531 41.50 16.86 -14.32
N SER A 532 42.61 16.13 -14.43
CA SER A 532 43.01 15.08 -13.48
C SER A 532 43.31 15.57 -12.06
N ASP A 533 43.79 16.81 -11.89
CA ASP A 533 44.07 17.37 -10.56
C ASP A 533 42.76 17.62 -9.80
N ILE A 534 41.73 18.10 -10.51
CA ILE A 534 40.39 18.29 -9.96
C ILE A 534 39.75 16.94 -9.60
N VAL A 535 39.96 15.91 -10.44
CA VAL A 535 39.49 14.55 -10.15
C VAL A 535 40.13 14.00 -8.88
N ALA A 536 41.45 14.19 -8.71
CA ALA A 536 42.15 13.73 -7.51
C ALA A 536 41.65 14.44 -6.25
N LEU A 537 41.43 15.76 -6.32
CA LEU A 537 40.85 16.56 -5.24
C LEU A 537 39.47 16.01 -4.84
N ALA A 538 38.59 15.80 -5.83
CA ALA A 538 37.23 15.34 -5.58
C ALA A 538 37.19 13.92 -5.00
N HIS A 539 38.06 13.01 -5.47
CA HIS A 539 38.20 11.68 -4.87
C HIS A 539 38.62 11.75 -3.41
N ALA A 540 39.71 12.48 -3.12
CA ALA A 540 40.21 12.61 -1.75
C ALA A 540 39.13 13.15 -0.82
N ARG A 541 38.44 14.20 -1.26
CA ARG A 541 37.37 14.84 -0.50
C ARG A 541 36.19 13.92 -0.21
N LEU A 542 35.73 13.17 -1.21
CA LEU A 542 34.63 12.21 -1.03
C LEU A 542 35.01 11.11 -0.03
N PHE A 543 36.23 10.58 -0.09
CA PHE A 543 36.70 9.58 0.88
C PHE A 543 36.81 10.16 2.30
N GLU A 544 37.29 11.39 2.46
CA GLU A 544 37.31 12.08 3.77
C GLU A 544 35.92 12.23 4.38
N MET A 545 34.89 12.42 3.54
CA MET A 545 33.49 12.53 3.98
C MET A 545 32.80 11.17 4.15
N GLY A 546 33.51 10.05 3.93
CA GLY A 546 32.99 8.70 4.17
C GLY A 546 32.37 8.02 2.95
N SER A 547 32.68 8.49 1.73
CA SER A 547 32.34 7.73 0.51
C SER A 547 33.03 6.37 0.51
N GLU A 548 32.30 5.33 0.11
CA GLU A 548 32.80 3.96 0.04
C GLU A 548 33.51 3.68 -1.27
N PHE A 549 33.09 4.36 -2.32
CA PHE A 549 33.61 4.23 -3.67
C PHE A 549 33.29 5.49 -4.49
N VAL A 550 34.13 5.80 -5.46
CA VAL A 550 33.89 6.85 -6.45
C VAL A 550 33.94 6.16 -7.80
N GLU A 551 32.78 6.04 -8.45
CA GLU A 551 32.61 5.27 -9.67
C GLU A 551 33.15 6.04 -10.88
N ALA A 552 32.82 7.33 -10.96
CA ALA A 552 33.33 8.20 -11.99
C ALA A 552 33.32 9.66 -11.54
N ILE A 553 34.30 10.42 -12.02
CA ILE A 553 34.25 11.88 -12.02
C ILE A 553 34.55 12.33 -13.45
N ASN A 554 33.50 12.75 -14.15
CA ASN A 554 33.62 13.36 -15.47
C ASN A 554 34.14 14.78 -15.28
N SER A 555 35.42 15.01 -15.54
CA SER A 555 36.09 16.33 -15.47
C SER A 555 36.58 16.71 -16.86
N ILE A 556 35.82 17.54 -17.57
CA ILE A 556 36.01 17.80 -19.00
C ILE A 556 35.95 19.31 -19.27
N ALA A 557 36.94 19.86 -19.97
CA ALA A 557 37.04 21.29 -20.22
C ALA A 557 37.26 21.67 -21.70
N GLY A 558 36.76 22.85 -22.05
CA GLY A 558 36.94 23.51 -23.35
C GLY A 558 36.38 22.70 -24.51
N GLU A 559 37.18 22.54 -25.55
CA GLU A 559 36.82 21.79 -26.76
C GLU A 559 36.44 20.32 -26.50
N ARG A 560 36.88 19.72 -25.38
CA ARG A 560 36.53 18.34 -25.02
C ARG A 560 35.07 18.20 -24.56
N CYS A 561 34.38 19.30 -24.26
CA CYS A 561 32.97 19.24 -23.89
C CYS A 561 32.06 18.82 -25.05
N SER A 562 32.55 18.84 -26.31
CA SER A 562 31.79 18.38 -27.47
C SER A 562 32.70 17.82 -28.58
N PRO A 563 32.63 16.52 -28.89
CA PRO A 563 31.82 15.50 -28.21
C PRO A 563 32.37 15.18 -26.82
N HIS A 564 31.46 14.95 -25.86
CA HIS A 564 31.79 14.66 -24.45
C HIS A 564 32.35 13.23 -24.28
N PRO A 565 33.60 13.04 -23.82
CA PRO A 565 34.24 11.73 -23.83
C PRO A 565 33.94 10.84 -22.61
N HIS A 566 33.24 11.34 -21.58
CA HIS A 566 33.02 10.64 -20.29
C HIS A 566 34.31 10.15 -19.60
N VAL A 567 35.45 10.78 -19.91
CA VAL A 567 36.75 10.50 -19.28
C VAL A 567 37.57 11.78 -19.20
N PHE A 568 38.18 12.01 -18.04
CA PHE A 568 39.09 13.13 -17.82
C PHE A 568 40.45 12.89 -18.50
N SER A 569 41.27 13.94 -18.59
CA SER A 569 42.63 13.86 -19.12
C SER A 569 43.63 14.66 -18.29
N ASP A 570 44.86 14.80 -18.78
CA ASP A 570 45.87 15.72 -18.27
C ASP A 570 45.78 17.12 -18.92
N ARG A 571 44.70 17.40 -19.68
CA ARG A 571 44.47 18.70 -20.31
C ARG A 571 44.41 19.80 -19.26
N LEU A 572 45.18 20.86 -19.50
CA LEU A 572 45.11 22.09 -18.74
C LEU A 572 43.84 22.88 -19.07
N ILE A 573 43.15 23.34 -18.03
CA ILE A 573 42.03 24.27 -18.16
C ILE A 573 42.60 25.65 -18.56
N ARG A 574 42.05 26.23 -19.63
CA ARG A 574 42.48 27.54 -20.17
C ARG A 574 41.52 28.65 -19.72
N PRO A 575 41.96 29.93 -19.74
CA PRO A 575 41.05 31.04 -19.51
C PRO A 575 39.87 31.01 -20.49
N GLY A 576 38.65 31.08 -19.96
CA GLY A 576 37.42 31.07 -20.76
C GLY A 576 36.92 29.68 -21.16
N ASP A 577 37.60 28.59 -20.77
CA ASP A 577 37.07 27.24 -20.97
C ASP A 577 35.79 27.05 -20.16
N GLN A 578 34.77 26.46 -20.80
CA GLN A 578 33.68 25.83 -20.07
C GLN A 578 34.21 24.53 -19.45
N ALA A 579 33.91 24.29 -18.17
CA ALA A 579 34.22 23.03 -17.50
C ALA A 579 32.91 22.32 -17.10
N TYR A 580 32.84 21.02 -17.38
CA TYR A 580 31.74 20.15 -17.05
C TYR A 580 32.19 19.14 -16.00
N PHE A 581 31.40 19.02 -14.93
CA PHE A 581 31.66 18.13 -13.81
C PHE A 581 30.42 17.30 -13.47
N ASP A 582 30.56 15.98 -13.50
CA ASP A 582 29.54 15.02 -13.09
C ASP A 582 30.22 13.95 -12.21
N ILE A 583 29.69 13.78 -10.99
CA ILE A 583 30.32 13.06 -9.89
C ILE A 583 29.39 11.92 -9.49
N ILE A 584 29.91 10.70 -9.56
CA ILE A 584 29.18 9.47 -9.21
C ILE A 584 29.94 8.78 -8.09
N HIS A 585 29.37 8.77 -6.89
CA HIS A 585 29.97 8.13 -5.72
C HIS A 585 28.96 7.25 -4.97
N VAL A 586 29.46 6.44 -4.04
CA VAL A 586 28.66 5.49 -3.26
C VAL A 586 28.76 5.81 -1.77
N PHE A 587 27.60 5.99 -1.13
CA PHE A 587 27.48 6.16 0.32
C PHE A 587 26.46 5.16 0.88
N ASN A 588 26.90 4.25 1.75
CA ASN A 588 26.09 3.18 2.33
C ASN A 588 25.31 2.34 1.28
N GLY A 589 25.94 2.11 0.13
CA GLY A 589 25.38 1.40 -1.01
C GLY A 589 24.41 2.20 -1.91
N TYR A 590 24.17 3.48 -1.62
CA TYR A 590 23.37 4.39 -2.44
C TYR A 590 24.27 5.30 -3.29
N ARG A 591 23.83 5.56 -4.51
CA ARG A 591 24.59 6.32 -5.52
C ARG A 591 23.90 7.64 -5.81
N THR A 592 24.69 8.67 -6.10
CA THR A 592 24.22 9.97 -6.60
C THR A 592 23.83 9.93 -8.06
#